data_AF-A0A519UUX1-F1
#
_entry.id   AF-A0A519UUX1-F1
#
_cell.length_a   1.000
_cell.length_b   1.000
_cell.length_c   1.000
_cell.angle_alpha   90.00
_cell.angle_beta   90.00
_cell.angle_gamma   90.00
#
_symmetry.space_group_name_H-M   'P 1'
#
loop_
_entity.id
_entity.type
_entity.pdbx_description
1 polymer ?
#
loop_
_entity_poly.entity_id
_entity_poly.type
_entity_poly.pdbx_seq_one_letter_code
_entity_poly.pdbx_strand_id
1 'polypeptide(L)'
;MRRRDFLYMTGIGTGAAMLPSLNTFGRLISVEEALTPVDVKLKKQMADVALNAAKSKGATYADVRIGRYLNQVVATRDARVENVANGESYGMGVRVLANGSWGFAATNNLDNDSIAKAAELAVAIAKGNSKLMTEPVQLAPQKGYGEVNWKTPLEVNSFEVPIP
;
A
#
# COMPACT_ATOMS: atom_id res chain seq x y z
N MET A 1 33.94 32.04 -14.76
CA MET A 1 33.50 30.83 -14.04
C MET A 1 33.92 29.60 -14.87
N ARG A 2 34.57 28.59 -14.28
CA ARG A 2 35.07 27.42 -15.04
C ARG A 2 33.91 26.47 -15.35
N ARG A 3 33.83 25.96 -16.59
CA ARG A 3 32.74 25.08 -17.07
C ARG A 3 32.50 23.86 -16.18
N ARG A 4 33.57 23.28 -15.61
CA ARG A 4 33.49 22.15 -14.67
C ARG A 4 32.78 22.52 -13.37
N ASP A 5 33.10 23.69 -12.82
CA ASP A 5 32.54 24.16 -11.56
C ASP A 5 31.06 24.51 -11.73
N PHE A 6 30.68 25.08 -12.90
CA PHE A 6 29.27 25.31 -13.25
C PHE A 6 28.48 24.00 -13.34
N LEU A 7 28.96 23.00 -14.09
CA LEU A 7 28.26 21.72 -14.23
C LEU A 7 28.11 20.98 -12.89
N TYR A 8 29.13 21.05 -12.04
CA TYR A 8 29.09 20.45 -10.69
C TYR A 8 28.03 21.13 -9.81
N MET A 9 28.04 22.47 -9.77
CA MET A 9 27.08 23.25 -8.97
C MET A 9 25.65 23.11 -9.49
N THR A 10 25.46 23.06 -10.81
CA THR A 10 24.14 22.80 -11.41
C THR A 10 23.67 21.38 -11.11
N GLY A 11 24.53 20.38 -11.22
CA GLY A 11 24.19 18.99 -10.87
C GLY A 11 23.76 18.83 -9.42
N ILE A 12 24.48 19.45 -8.48
CA ILE A 12 24.10 19.48 -7.06
C ILE A 12 22.81 20.26 -6.85
N GLY A 13 22.67 21.45 -7.46
CA GLY A 13 21.48 22.28 -7.31
C GLY A 13 20.21 21.60 -7.82
N THR A 14 20.28 20.98 -9.00
CA THR A 14 19.15 20.23 -9.57
C THR A 14 18.87 18.96 -8.77
N GLY A 15 19.89 18.21 -8.35
CA GLY A 15 19.72 17.03 -7.50
C GLY A 15 19.06 17.36 -6.16
N ALA A 16 19.51 18.43 -5.49
CA ALA A 16 18.97 18.89 -4.21
C ALA A 16 17.53 19.41 -4.33
N ALA A 17 17.19 20.11 -5.42
CA ALA A 17 15.83 20.59 -5.67
C ALA A 17 14.83 19.44 -5.90
N MET A 18 15.29 18.27 -6.36
CA MET A 18 14.44 17.09 -6.57
C MET A 18 14.27 16.24 -5.31
N LEU A 19 15.15 16.34 -4.31
CA LEU A 19 15.07 15.55 -3.07
C LEU A 19 13.72 15.70 -2.32
N PRO A 20 13.13 16.90 -2.16
CA PRO A 20 11.82 17.05 -1.52
C PRO A 20 10.67 16.43 -2.29
N SER A 21 10.82 16.24 -3.62
CA SER A 21 9.81 15.60 -4.47
C SER A 21 9.91 14.07 -4.47
N LEU A 22 10.98 13.52 -3.90
CA LEU A 22 11.14 12.09 -3.69
C LEU A 22 10.40 11.70 -2.41
N ASN A 23 9.08 11.50 -2.53
CA ASN A 23 8.24 10.85 -1.51
C ASN A 23 8.60 9.36 -1.35
N THR A 24 9.85 9.05 -1.00
CA THR A 24 10.35 7.67 -0.86
C THR A 24 9.77 6.95 0.35
N PHE A 25 9.15 7.66 1.28
CA PHE A 25 8.63 7.13 2.56
C PHE A 25 7.10 7.22 2.73
N GLY A 26 6.34 7.53 1.66
CA GLY A 26 4.88 7.65 1.71
C GLY A 26 4.38 9.11 1.81
N ARG A 27 3.09 9.28 2.13
CA ARG A 27 2.44 10.59 2.30
C ARG A 27 2.76 11.15 3.69
N LEU A 28 3.27 12.37 3.79
CA LEU A 28 3.40 13.06 5.08
C LEU A 28 2.02 13.38 5.65
N ILE A 29 1.83 13.14 6.94
CA ILE A 29 0.57 13.33 7.64
C ILE A 29 0.75 14.06 8.97
N SER A 30 -0.32 14.66 9.46
CA SER A 30 -0.42 15.19 10.82
C SER A 30 -0.60 14.05 11.85
N VAL A 31 -0.36 14.35 13.13
CA VAL A 31 -0.61 13.39 14.23
C VAL A 31 -2.11 13.11 14.34
N GLU A 32 -2.94 14.13 14.16
CA GLU A 32 -4.40 14.04 14.20
C GLU A 32 -4.94 13.10 13.11
N GLU A 33 -4.39 13.18 11.90
CA GLU A 33 -4.70 12.23 10.82
C GLU A 33 -4.26 10.80 11.16
N ALA A 34 -3.11 10.61 11.81
CA ALA A 34 -2.62 9.29 12.22
C ALA A 34 -3.59 8.63 13.22
N LEU A 35 -4.14 9.43 14.15
CA LEU A 35 -5.08 8.98 15.18
C LEU A 35 -6.50 8.71 14.65
N THR A 36 -6.84 9.22 13.46
CA THR A 36 -8.15 8.99 12.85
C THR A 36 -8.20 7.62 12.18
N PRO A 37 -9.04 6.66 12.63
CA PRO A 37 -9.12 5.35 12.01
C PRO A 37 -9.89 5.40 10.69
N VAL A 38 -9.55 4.50 9.76
CA VAL A 38 -10.32 4.34 8.51
C VAL A 38 -11.62 3.60 8.81
N ASP A 39 -12.73 4.17 8.35
CA ASP A 39 -14.07 3.58 8.46
C ASP A 39 -14.10 2.14 7.88
N VAL A 40 -14.66 1.21 8.66
CA VAL A 40 -14.84 -0.19 8.27
C VAL A 40 -15.77 -0.33 7.07
N LYS A 41 -16.86 0.46 7.00
CA LYS A 41 -17.80 0.45 5.89
C LYS A 41 -17.11 0.83 4.59
N LEU A 42 -16.29 1.88 4.62
CA LEU A 42 -15.53 2.34 3.47
C LEU A 42 -14.53 1.26 3.00
N LYS A 43 -13.82 0.59 3.92
CA LYS A 43 -12.94 -0.55 3.58
C LYS A 43 -13.71 -1.70 2.93
N LYS A 44 -14.91 -2.03 3.44
CA LYS A 44 -15.77 -3.07 2.85
C LYS A 44 -16.20 -2.70 1.43
N GLN A 45 -16.64 -1.47 1.22
CA GLN A 45 -17.02 -0.99 -0.12
C GLN A 45 -15.87 -1.10 -1.13
N MET A 46 -14.66 -0.67 -0.75
CA MET A 46 -13.47 -0.84 -1.58
C MET A 46 -13.17 -2.31 -1.89
N ALA A 47 -13.26 -3.19 -0.88
CA ALA A 47 -13.05 -4.62 -1.08
C ALA A 47 -14.09 -5.22 -2.03
N ASP A 48 -15.36 -4.84 -1.91
CA ASP A 48 -16.44 -5.30 -2.78
C ASP A 48 -16.20 -4.90 -4.24
N VAL A 49 -15.70 -3.69 -4.51
CA VAL A 49 -15.35 -3.25 -5.86
C VAL A 49 -14.29 -4.16 -6.47
N ALA A 50 -13.19 -4.41 -5.75
CA ALA A 50 -12.11 -5.29 -6.21
C ALA A 50 -12.59 -6.74 -6.44
N LEU A 51 -13.33 -7.31 -5.48
CA LEU A 51 -13.82 -8.68 -5.54
C LEU A 51 -14.81 -8.87 -6.70
N ASN A 52 -15.74 -7.92 -6.89
CA ASN A 52 -16.70 -7.97 -7.99
C ASN A 52 -16.02 -7.81 -9.35
N ALA A 53 -15.05 -6.89 -9.47
CA ALA A 53 -14.27 -6.71 -10.69
C ALA A 53 -13.50 -7.99 -11.04
N ALA A 54 -12.77 -8.58 -10.09
CA ALA A 54 -12.04 -9.84 -10.29
C ALA A 54 -12.97 -10.98 -10.72
N LYS A 55 -14.09 -11.15 -10.01
CA LYS A 55 -15.10 -12.18 -10.32
C LYS A 55 -15.67 -12.00 -11.73
N SER A 56 -16.02 -10.76 -12.12
CA SER A 56 -16.57 -10.46 -13.45
C SER A 56 -15.62 -10.82 -14.60
N LYS A 57 -14.30 -10.81 -14.34
CA LYS A 57 -13.27 -11.19 -15.32
C LYS A 57 -12.91 -12.68 -15.28
N GLY A 58 -13.58 -13.48 -14.45
CA GLY A 58 -13.44 -14.93 -14.40
C GLY A 58 -12.42 -15.45 -13.39
N ALA A 59 -12.11 -14.69 -12.33
CA ALA A 59 -11.39 -15.23 -11.19
C ALA A 59 -12.24 -16.30 -10.48
N THR A 60 -11.67 -17.46 -10.20
CA THR A 60 -12.31 -18.52 -9.40
C THR A 60 -12.10 -18.30 -7.90
N TYR A 61 -11.08 -17.51 -7.54
CA TYR A 61 -10.81 -17.05 -6.18
C TYR A 61 -10.21 -15.65 -6.23
N ALA A 62 -10.53 -14.81 -5.25
CA ALA A 62 -9.92 -13.50 -5.08
C ALA A 62 -9.80 -13.17 -3.59
N ASP A 63 -8.68 -12.60 -3.19
CA ASP A 63 -8.48 -11.99 -1.89
C ASP A 63 -7.93 -10.57 -2.03
N VAL A 64 -8.34 -9.70 -1.11
CA VAL A 64 -8.03 -8.28 -1.14
C VAL A 64 -7.47 -7.87 0.22
N ARG A 65 -6.32 -7.20 0.21
CA ARG A 65 -5.69 -6.66 1.41
C ARG A 65 -5.63 -5.15 1.31
N ILE A 66 -6.42 -4.47 2.14
CA ILE A 66 -6.36 -3.01 2.31
C ILE A 66 -5.47 -2.74 3.52
N GLY A 67 -4.32 -2.12 3.29
CA GLY A 67 -3.31 -1.86 4.31
C GLY A 67 -3.04 -0.37 4.46
N ARG A 68 -3.19 0.14 5.68
CA ARG A 68 -2.73 1.47 6.10
C ARG A 68 -1.59 1.29 7.09
N TYR A 69 -0.43 1.83 6.76
CA TYR A 69 0.78 1.73 7.56
C TYR A 69 1.18 3.14 7.97
N LEU A 70 1.28 3.36 9.28
CA LEU A 70 1.68 4.62 9.87
C LEU A 70 3.10 4.46 10.39
N ASN A 71 3.98 5.40 10.05
CA ASN A 71 5.36 5.43 10.50
C ASN A 71 5.65 6.80 11.10
N GLN A 72 6.28 6.82 12.27
CA GLN A 72 6.81 8.04 12.87
C GLN A 72 8.33 7.92 12.99
N VAL A 73 9.03 8.93 12.46
CA VAL A 73 10.49 9.04 12.54
C VAL A 73 10.83 10.21 13.44
N VAL A 74 11.50 9.94 14.55
CA VAL A 74 12.05 10.95 15.45
C VAL A 74 13.57 10.95 15.31
N ALA A 75 14.12 12.03 14.76
CA ALA A 75 15.56 12.19 14.57
C ALA A 75 16.13 13.06 15.70
N THR A 76 17.18 12.56 16.36
CA THR A 76 17.85 13.26 17.47
C THR A 76 19.32 13.49 17.18
N ARG A 77 19.87 14.56 17.76
CA ARG A 77 21.31 14.87 17.78
C ARG A 77 21.65 15.54 19.11
N ASP A 78 22.75 15.12 19.74
CA ASP A 78 23.25 15.74 20.98
C ASP A 78 22.16 15.90 22.06
N ALA A 79 21.33 14.87 22.25
CA ALA A 79 20.18 14.83 23.16
C ALA A 79 19.03 15.82 22.86
N ARG A 80 19.00 16.40 21.66
CA ARG A 80 17.91 17.27 21.17
C ARG A 80 17.15 16.59 20.04
N VAL A 81 15.84 16.82 19.99
CA VAL A 81 15.02 16.43 18.85
C VAL A 81 15.24 17.45 17.74
N GLU A 82 15.70 16.98 16.57
CA GLU A 82 15.95 17.82 15.40
C GLU A 82 14.76 17.81 14.45
N ASN A 83 14.10 16.67 14.32
CA ASN A 83 12.97 16.51 13.41
C ASN A 83 12.04 15.39 13.85
N VAL A 84 10.74 15.63 13.67
CA VAL A 84 9.68 14.61 13.77
C VAL A 84 8.95 14.58 12.45
N ALA A 85 8.86 13.40 11.83
CA ALA A 85 8.10 13.20 10.61
C ALA A 85 7.15 12.03 10.77
N ASN A 86 5.87 12.24 10.45
CA ASN A 86 4.87 11.18 10.38
C ASN A 86 4.54 10.90 8.91
N GLY A 87 4.57 9.63 8.55
CA GLY A 87 4.30 9.14 7.20
C GLY A 87 3.20 8.09 7.20
N GLU A 88 2.46 8.06 6.10
CA GLU A 88 1.41 7.11 5.80
C GLU A 88 1.66 6.42 4.46
N SER A 89 1.54 5.09 4.46
CA SER A 89 1.40 4.30 3.24
C SER A 89 0.04 3.62 3.28
N TYR A 90 -0.84 3.99 2.35
CA TYR A 90 -2.20 3.46 2.26
C TYR A 90 -2.46 2.90 0.86
N GLY A 91 -2.94 1.66 0.79
CA GLY A 91 -3.19 1.02 -0.49
C GLY A 91 -3.89 -0.33 -0.38
N MET A 92 -4.10 -0.93 -1.54
CA MET A 92 -4.77 -2.20 -1.72
C MET A 92 -3.91 -3.13 -2.57
N GLY A 93 -3.74 -4.37 -2.10
CA GLY A 93 -3.28 -5.49 -2.90
C GLY A 93 -4.45 -6.41 -3.24
N VAL A 94 -4.51 -6.87 -4.50
CA VAL A 94 -5.50 -7.82 -5.00
C VAL A 94 -4.77 -9.04 -5.52
N ARG A 95 -5.06 -10.21 -4.95
CA ARG A 95 -4.56 -11.50 -5.42
C ARG A 95 -5.72 -12.33 -5.94
N VAL A 96 -5.52 -12.98 -7.08
CA VAL A 96 -6.57 -13.76 -7.74
C VAL A 96 -6.05 -15.09 -8.25
N LEU A 97 -6.94 -16.07 -8.28
CA LEU A 97 -6.76 -17.31 -9.02
C LEU A 97 -7.65 -17.28 -10.26
N ALA A 98 -7.05 -17.43 -11.45
CA ALA A 98 -7.78 -17.49 -12.71
C ALA A 98 -7.10 -18.51 -13.64
N ASN A 99 -7.90 -19.35 -14.31
CA ASN A 99 -7.40 -20.46 -15.13
C ASN A 99 -6.36 -21.34 -14.40
N GLY A 100 -6.58 -21.56 -13.09
CA GLY A 100 -5.69 -22.35 -12.23
C GLY A 100 -4.39 -21.66 -11.82
N SER A 101 -4.12 -20.41 -12.22
CA SER A 101 -2.86 -19.70 -11.92
C SER A 101 -3.07 -18.47 -11.05
N TRP A 102 -2.02 -18.07 -10.34
CA TRP A 102 -2.01 -16.87 -9.51
C TRP A 102 -1.69 -15.61 -10.33
N GLY A 103 -2.36 -14.53 -9.98
CA GLY A 103 -2.02 -13.18 -10.38
C GLY A 103 -2.17 -12.21 -9.22
N PHE A 104 -1.39 -11.13 -9.25
CA PHE A 104 -1.38 -10.12 -8.21
C PHE A 104 -1.19 -8.74 -8.83
N ALA A 105 -1.87 -7.74 -8.27
CA ALA A 105 -1.63 -6.33 -8.55
C ALA A 105 -1.92 -5.51 -7.30
N ALA A 106 -1.37 -4.30 -7.23
CA ALA A 106 -1.59 -3.37 -6.12
C ALA A 106 -1.78 -1.94 -6.63
N THR A 107 -2.48 -1.13 -5.84
CA THR A 107 -2.68 0.30 -6.08
C THR A 107 -2.69 1.06 -4.76
N ASN A 108 -2.13 2.28 -4.76
CA ASN A 108 -2.29 3.26 -3.69
C ASN A 108 -3.34 4.34 -4.03
N ASN A 109 -3.88 4.32 -5.26
CA ASN A 109 -5.04 5.11 -5.62
C ASN A 109 -6.31 4.28 -5.37
N LEU A 110 -7.12 4.72 -4.42
CA LEU A 110 -8.24 3.97 -3.84
C LEU A 110 -9.61 4.48 -4.30
N ASP A 111 -9.67 5.15 -5.45
CA ASP A 111 -10.93 5.33 -6.17
C ASP A 111 -11.41 4.01 -6.80
N ASN A 112 -12.71 3.92 -7.08
CA ASN A 112 -13.35 2.69 -7.57
C ASN A 112 -12.74 2.20 -8.91
N ASP A 113 -12.37 3.11 -9.82
CA ASP A 113 -11.86 2.76 -11.13
C ASP A 113 -10.44 2.20 -11.04
N SER A 114 -9.59 2.81 -10.21
CA SER A 114 -8.22 2.37 -9.95
C SER A 114 -8.21 1.01 -9.25
N ILE A 115 -9.11 0.79 -8.29
CA ILE A 115 -9.30 -0.49 -7.61
C ILE A 115 -9.74 -1.57 -8.61
N ALA A 116 -10.76 -1.27 -9.42
CA ALA A 116 -11.24 -2.21 -10.45
C ALA A 116 -10.11 -2.56 -11.43
N LYS A 117 -9.38 -1.55 -11.95
CA LYS A 117 -8.23 -1.75 -12.85
C LYS A 117 -7.16 -2.64 -12.24
N ALA A 118 -6.83 -2.47 -10.95
CA ALA A 118 -5.88 -3.35 -10.27
C ALA A 118 -6.38 -4.80 -10.24
N ALA A 119 -7.65 -5.03 -9.91
CA ALA A 119 -8.24 -6.36 -9.92
C ALA A 119 -8.25 -6.99 -11.33
N GLU A 120 -8.60 -6.22 -12.36
CA GLU A 120 -8.58 -6.67 -13.76
C GLU A 120 -7.17 -7.04 -14.22
N LEU A 121 -6.17 -6.24 -13.85
CA LEU A 121 -4.77 -6.50 -14.15
C LEU A 121 -4.29 -7.79 -13.46
N ALA A 122 -4.65 -8.00 -12.20
CA ALA A 122 -4.33 -9.24 -11.49
C ALA A 122 -4.89 -10.47 -12.23
N VAL A 123 -6.12 -10.39 -12.74
CA VAL A 123 -6.73 -11.49 -13.53
C VAL A 123 -6.03 -11.68 -14.87
N ALA A 124 -5.67 -10.61 -15.56
CA ALA A 124 -4.92 -10.68 -16.81
C ALA A 124 -3.55 -11.36 -16.61
N ILE A 125 -2.85 -11.01 -15.52
CA ILE A 125 -1.58 -11.63 -15.14
C ILE A 125 -1.78 -13.14 -14.87
N ALA A 126 -2.80 -13.51 -14.09
CA ALA A 126 -3.11 -14.92 -13.80
C ALA A 126 -3.34 -15.72 -15.10
N LYS A 127 -4.16 -15.20 -16.02
CA LYS A 127 -4.43 -15.86 -17.31
C LYS A 127 -3.21 -15.90 -18.24
N GLY A 128 -2.31 -14.93 -18.13
CA GLY A 128 -1.02 -14.95 -18.82
C GLY A 128 -0.14 -16.08 -18.30
N ASN A 129 0.00 -16.15 -16.97
CA ASN A 129 0.81 -17.16 -16.28
C ASN A 129 0.27 -18.58 -16.47
N SER A 130 -1.05 -18.75 -16.61
CA SER A 130 -1.65 -20.07 -16.76
C SER A 130 -1.17 -20.85 -17.99
N LYS A 131 -0.64 -20.17 -19.01
CA LYS A 131 -0.07 -20.80 -20.22
C LYS A 131 1.26 -21.50 -19.96
N LEU A 132 1.97 -21.13 -18.88
CA LEU A 132 3.29 -21.64 -18.54
C LEU A 132 3.25 -22.73 -17.46
N MET A 133 2.10 -22.94 -16.83
CA MET A 133 1.97 -23.95 -15.78
C MET A 133 1.72 -25.34 -16.35
N THR A 134 2.28 -26.33 -15.67
CA THR A 134 2.02 -27.75 -15.92
C THR A 134 0.80 -28.26 -15.15
N GLU A 135 0.57 -27.76 -13.93
CA GLU A 135 -0.53 -28.17 -13.07
C GLU A 135 -1.27 -26.95 -12.49
N PRO A 136 -2.62 -26.98 -12.42
CA PRO A 136 -3.38 -25.90 -11.84
C PRO A 136 -3.30 -25.91 -10.31
N VAL A 137 -3.30 -24.72 -9.71
CA VAL A 137 -3.40 -24.54 -8.26
C VAL A 137 -4.74 -25.07 -7.77
N GLN A 138 -4.69 -25.94 -6.75
CA GLN A 138 -5.86 -26.43 -6.04
C GLN A 138 -5.82 -25.90 -4.61
N LEU A 139 -6.87 -25.21 -4.20
CA LEU A 139 -7.00 -24.73 -2.83
C LEU A 139 -7.46 -25.87 -1.92
N ALA A 140 -6.84 -25.97 -0.75
CA ALA A 140 -7.33 -26.88 0.29
C ALA A 140 -8.75 -26.47 0.71
N PRO A 141 -9.65 -27.44 0.94
CA PRO A 141 -10.98 -27.13 1.45
C PRO A 141 -10.84 -26.51 2.84
N GLN A 142 -11.32 -25.28 3.00
CA GLN A 142 -11.29 -24.53 4.25
C GLN A 142 -12.65 -23.86 4.47
N LYS A 143 -13.11 -23.85 5.72
CA LYS A 143 -14.31 -23.08 6.10
C LYS A 143 -13.95 -21.61 6.20
N GLY A 144 -14.81 -20.74 5.68
CA GLY A 144 -14.67 -19.30 5.90
C GLY A 144 -14.90 -18.95 7.38
N TYR A 145 -14.10 -18.01 7.90
CA TYR A 145 -14.23 -17.53 9.28
C TYR A 145 -15.31 -16.45 9.45
N GLY A 146 -15.94 -15.99 8.36
CA GLY A 146 -16.91 -14.89 8.40
C GLY A 146 -16.25 -13.55 8.74
N GLU A 147 -16.99 -12.68 9.39
CA GLU A 147 -16.46 -11.39 9.86
C GLU A 147 -15.69 -11.58 11.17
N VAL A 148 -14.39 -11.32 11.12
CA VAL A 148 -13.51 -11.38 12.28
C VAL A 148 -12.82 -10.04 12.47
N ASN A 149 -12.61 -9.67 13.73
CA ASN A 149 -11.88 -8.48 14.12
C ASN A 149 -10.82 -8.88 15.15
N TRP A 150 -9.59 -8.40 14.95
CA TRP A 150 -8.50 -8.59 15.87
C TRP A 150 -7.72 -7.29 16.01
N LYS A 151 -7.31 -6.99 17.24
CA LYS A 151 -6.44 -5.87 17.57
C LYS A 151 -5.32 -6.38 18.48
N THR A 152 -4.12 -5.87 18.26
CA THR A 152 -3.01 -6.09 19.19
C THR A 152 -3.38 -5.51 20.56
N PRO A 153 -3.11 -6.21 21.67
CA PRO A 153 -3.41 -5.71 23.02
C PRO A 153 -2.39 -4.65 23.44
N LEU A 154 -2.38 -3.51 22.73
CA LEU A 154 -1.55 -2.36 23.05
C LEU A 154 -2.16 -1.63 24.25
N GLU A 155 -1.36 -1.40 25.29
CA GLU A 155 -1.77 -0.57 26.44
C GLU A 155 -1.64 0.92 26.14
N VAL A 156 -0.61 1.31 25.36
CA VAL A 156 -0.32 2.70 24.99
C VAL A 156 -0.12 2.79 23.48
N ASN A 157 -0.79 3.74 22.85
CA ASN A 157 -0.59 4.08 21.45
C ASN A 157 0.63 5.01 21.34
N SER A 158 1.65 4.61 20.57
CA SER A 158 2.87 5.40 20.40
C SER A 158 2.62 6.79 19.80
N PHE A 159 1.58 6.94 18.96
CA PHE A 159 1.24 8.23 18.33
C PHE A 159 0.52 9.19 19.29
N GLU A 160 0.04 8.72 20.44
CA GLU A 160 -0.57 9.57 21.49
C GLU A 160 0.46 10.08 22.50
N VAL A 161 1.67 9.52 22.49
CA VAL A 161 2.75 9.94 23.38
C VAL A 161 3.30 11.29 22.91
N PRO A 162 3.27 12.35 23.74
CA PRO A 162 3.83 13.64 23.38
C PRO A 162 5.35 13.54 23.13
N ILE A 163 5.83 14.24 22.10
CA ILE A 163 7.26 14.35 21.81
C ILE A 163 7.78 15.65 22.44
N PRO A 164 8.83 15.58 23.28
CA PRO A 164 9.41 16.74 23.97
C PRO A 164 10.29 17.61 23.06
#